data_AF-A0A258CXJ5-F1
#
_entry.id   AF-A0A258CXJ5-F1
#
_cell.length_a   1.000
_cell.length_b   1.000
_cell.length_c   1.000
_cell.angle_alpha   90.00
_cell.angle_beta   90.00
_cell.angle_gamma   90.00
#
_symmetry.space_group_name_H-M   'P 1'
#
loop_
_entity.id
_entity.type
_entity.pdbx_description
1 polymer ?
#
loop_
_entity_poly.entity_id
_entity_poly.type
_entity_poly.pdbx_seq_one_letter_code
_entity_poly.pdbx_strand_id
1 'polypeptide(L)'
;MSHDRLDQLSMDLLGKSYGDLNDVQKRVIDLILAEQPSDPRTILDEGAFWTRLADKVAAIGGSWSFIGGFVVALVLWMGLNLALKPMHLAFDPYPFIFLNLILSTVAAIQAPVIMMSQNRQAAKDRLSAEHDYAVNLRAEL
;
A
#
# COMPACT_ATOMS: atom_id res chain seq x y z
N MET A 1 -13.81 -35.31 -15.06
CA MET A 1 -14.20 -33.88 -15.08
C MET A 1 -13.02 -32.90 -15.05
N SER A 2 -11.97 -33.02 -14.21
CA SER A 2 -10.78 -32.13 -14.37
C SER A 2 -9.75 -32.66 -15.37
N HIS A 3 -9.55 -33.98 -15.47
CA HIS A 3 -8.58 -34.58 -16.40
C HIS A 3 -8.95 -34.34 -17.87
N ASP A 4 -10.25 -34.37 -18.21
CA ASP A 4 -10.73 -34.11 -19.57
C ASP A 4 -10.42 -32.66 -20.02
N ARG A 5 -10.46 -31.70 -19.09
CA ARG A 5 -10.12 -30.29 -19.37
C ARG A 5 -8.61 -30.07 -19.53
N LEU A 6 -7.79 -30.81 -18.79
CA LEU A 6 -6.33 -30.76 -18.91
C LEU A 6 -5.88 -31.26 -20.27
N ASP A 7 -6.41 -32.40 -20.72
CA ASP A 7 -6.11 -32.96 -22.04
C ASP A 7 -6.61 -32.07 -23.19
N GLN A 8 -7.75 -31.41 -23.02
CA GLN A 8 -8.28 -30.50 -24.03
C GLN A 8 -7.42 -29.24 -24.18
N LEU A 9 -7.00 -28.62 -23.07
CA LEU A 9 -6.13 -27.44 -23.09
C LEU A 9 -4.71 -27.78 -23.55
N SER A 10 -4.18 -28.96 -23.18
CA SER A 10 -2.87 -29.40 -23.67
C SER A 10 -2.88 -29.65 -25.17
N MET A 11 -3.96 -30.23 -25.69
CA MET A 11 -4.09 -30.52 -27.12
C MET A 11 -4.27 -29.23 -27.93
N ASP A 12 -5.05 -28.26 -27.43
CA ASP A 12 -5.32 -27.00 -28.13
C ASP A 12 -4.10 -26.06 -28.13
N LEU A 13 -3.35 -25.99 -27.03
CA LEU A 13 -2.22 -25.06 -26.89
C LEU A 13 -0.86 -25.66 -27.31
N LEU A 14 -0.66 -26.95 -27.08
CA LEU A 14 0.65 -27.63 -27.28
C LEU A 14 0.57 -28.80 -28.27
N GLY A 15 -0.62 -29.17 -28.77
CA GLY A 15 -0.79 -30.25 -29.73
C GLY A 15 -0.45 -31.64 -29.19
N LYS A 16 -0.38 -31.79 -27.86
CA LYS A 16 0.02 -33.04 -27.19
C LYS A 16 -0.94 -33.38 -26.04
N SER A 17 -1.13 -34.67 -25.80
CA SER A 17 -1.89 -35.13 -24.63
C SER A 17 -1.13 -34.83 -23.34
N TYR A 18 -1.86 -34.52 -22.28
CA TYR A 18 -1.32 -34.10 -20.99
C TYR A 18 -0.32 -35.10 -20.39
N GLY A 19 -0.53 -36.40 -20.65
CA GLY A 19 0.37 -37.48 -20.24
C GLY A 19 1.78 -37.39 -20.84
N ASP A 20 1.91 -36.82 -22.03
CA ASP A 20 3.14 -36.76 -22.83
C ASP A 20 3.88 -35.41 -22.71
N LEU A 21 3.41 -34.55 -21.79
CA LEU A 21 4.01 -33.26 -21.51
C LEU A 21 5.18 -33.36 -20.53
N ASN A 22 6.16 -32.48 -20.73
CA ASN A 22 7.29 -32.31 -19.83
C ASN A 22 6.89 -31.53 -18.56
N ASP A 23 7.65 -31.63 -17.48
CA ASP A 23 7.27 -31.08 -16.15
C ASP A 23 6.97 -29.57 -16.17
N VAL A 24 7.67 -28.83 -17.02
CA VAL A 24 7.46 -27.38 -17.20
C VAL A 24 6.13 -27.10 -17.91
N GLN A 25 5.76 -27.91 -18.91
CA GLN A 25 4.52 -27.74 -19.68
C GLN A 25 3.30 -28.10 -18.82
N LYS A 26 3.41 -29.15 -18.00
CA LYS A 26 2.39 -29.51 -17.02
C LYS A 26 2.13 -28.36 -16.04
N ARG A 27 3.19 -27.71 -15.51
CA ARG A 27 3.05 -26.54 -14.63
C ARG A 27 2.33 -25.35 -15.26
N VAL A 28 2.59 -25.06 -16.53
CA VAL A 28 1.92 -23.94 -17.23
C VAL A 28 0.43 -24.25 -17.42
N ILE A 29 0.08 -25.49 -17.78
CA ILE A 29 -1.32 -25.89 -17.93
C ILE A 29 -2.04 -25.98 -16.59
N ASP A 30 -1.38 -26.48 -15.54
CA ASP A 30 -1.90 -26.45 -14.18
C ASP A 30 -2.11 -25.01 -13.69
N LEU A 31 -1.23 -24.06 -14.03
CA LEU A 31 -1.39 -22.64 -13.70
C LEU A 31 -2.57 -21.99 -14.43
N ILE A 32 -2.78 -22.35 -15.70
CA ILE A 32 -3.92 -21.87 -16.52
C ILE A 32 -5.23 -22.52 -16.06
N LEU A 33 -5.22 -23.80 -15.65
CA LEU A 33 -6.39 -24.45 -15.08
C LEU A 33 -6.70 -23.95 -13.65
N ALA A 34 -5.65 -23.59 -12.90
CA ALA A 34 -5.74 -22.94 -11.60
C ALA A 34 -6.09 -21.45 -11.68
N GLU A 35 -6.30 -20.91 -12.89
CA GLU A 35 -6.81 -19.57 -13.11
C GLU A 35 -8.32 -19.50 -12.76
N GLN A 36 -8.64 -19.72 -11.48
CA GLN A 36 -9.35 -18.63 -10.84
C GLN A 36 -8.31 -17.52 -10.66
N PRO A 37 -8.49 -16.34 -11.26
CA PRO A 37 -7.80 -15.18 -10.78
C PRO A 37 -8.22 -15.08 -9.31
N SER A 38 -7.33 -15.50 -8.41
CA SER A 38 -7.43 -15.13 -7.01
C SER A 38 -7.22 -13.63 -7.04
N ASP A 39 -8.31 -12.91 -7.30
CA ASP A 39 -8.36 -11.47 -7.24
C ASP A 39 -7.75 -11.12 -5.88
N PRO A 40 -6.57 -10.48 -5.84
CA PRO A 40 -5.95 -10.13 -4.56
C PRO A 40 -6.89 -9.24 -3.72
N ARG A 41 -7.97 -8.72 -4.31
CA ARG A 41 -9.03 -7.94 -3.67
C ARG A 41 -9.95 -8.77 -2.77
N THR A 42 -10.09 -10.08 -2.95
CA THR A 42 -11.01 -10.88 -2.10
C THR A 42 -10.44 -11.17 -0.72
N ILE A 43 -9.12 -11.02 -0.53
CA ILE A 43 -8.46 -11.02 0.80
C ILE A 43 -8.55 -9.61 1.46
N LEU A 44 -9.07 -8.60 0.74
CA LEU A 44 -9.13 -7.20 1.16
C LEU A 44 -10.54 -6.70 1.49
N ASP A 45 -11.52 -7.57 1.73
CA ASP A 45 -12.85 -7.09 2.13
C ASP A 45 -12.84 -6.43 3.53
N GLU A 46 -11.91 -6.79 4.42
CA GLU A 46 -11.60 -6.00 5.63
C GLU A 46 -10.72 -4.77 5.32
N GLY A 47 -9.94 -4.84 4.24
CA GLY A 47 -9.09 -3.77 3.76
C GLY A 47 -9.86 -2.61 3.15
N ALA A 48 -11.09 -2.79 2.67
CA ALA A 48 -11.83 -1.74 1.97
C ALA A 48 -12.11 -0.49 2.83
N PHE A 49 -12.41 -0.68 4.11
CA PHE A 49 -12.60 0.45 5.05
C PHE A 49 -11.28 1.20 5.28
N TRP A 50 -10.24 0.47 5.67
CA TRP A 50 -8.91 1.03 5.95
C TRP A 50 -8.25 1.63 4.71
N THR A 51 -8.47 1.05 3.54
CA THR A 51 -7.98 1.54 2.24
C THR A 51 -8.67 2.85 1.88
N ARG A 52 -10.00 2.95 2.03
CA ARG A 52 -10.73 4.20 1.81
C ARG A 52 -10.33 5.29 2.80
N LEU A 53 -10.05 4.91 4.05
CA LEU A 53 -9.55 5.83 5.08
C LEU A 53 -8.13 6.28 4.75
N ALA A 54 -7.25 5.36 4.34
CA ALA A 54 -5.89 5.64 3.91
C ALA A 54 -5.87 6.53 2.67
N ASP A 55 -6.75 6.34 1.68
CA ASP A 55 -6.85 7.18 0.49
C ASP A 55 -7.32 8.60 0.85
N LYS A 56 -8.30 8.73 1.76
CA LYS A 56 -8.73 10.04 2.28
C LYS A 56 -7.64 10.72 3.08
N VAL A 57 -6.96 9.99 3.95
CA VAL A 57 -5.84 10.49 4.75
C VAL A 57 -4.64 10.84 3.88
N ALA A 58 -4.37 10.09 2.80
CA ALA A 58 -3.30 10.38 1.85
C ALA A 58 -3.60 11.65 1.02
N ALA A 59 -4.86 11.84 0.61
CA ALA A 59 -5.29 13.07 -0.06
C ALA A 59 -5.18 14.31 0.84
N ILE A 60 -5.35 14.14 2.16
CA ILE A 60 -5.26 15.25 3.13
C ILE A 60 -3.82 15.45 3.62
N GLY A 61 -3.08 14.37 3.88
CA GLY A 61 -1.77 14.37 4.51
C GLY A 61 -0.65 14.97 3.66
N GLY A 62 -0.83 15.06 2.34
CA GLY A 62 0.10 15.74 1.44
C GLY A 62 -0.14 17.25 1.29
N SER A 63 -1.21 17.79 1.88
CA SER A 63 -1.59 19.21 1.72
C SER A 63 -1.03 20.08 2.85
N TRP A 64 -0.59 21.29 2.50
CA TRP A 64 -0.22 22.35 3.44
C TRP A 64 -1.32 22.66 4.48
N SER A 65 -2.59 22.42 4.13
CA SER A 65 -3.72 22.61 5.04
C SER A 65 -3.72 21.64 6.22
N PHE A 66 -3.20 20.42 6.06
CA PHE A 66 -3.10 19.44 7.15
C PHE A 66 -2.08 19.88 8.20
N ILE A 67 -0.93 20.38 7.76
CA ILE A 67 0.11 20.93 8.64
C ILE A 67 -0.47 22.11 9.44
N GLY A 68 -1.19 23.02 8.76
CA GLY A 68 -1.87 24.14 9.42
C GLY A 68 -2.88 23.69 10.48
N GLY A 69 -3.73 22.71 10.17
CA GLY A 69 -4.69 22.15 11.12
C GLY A 69 -4.02 21.48 12.32
N PHE A 70 -2.93 20.75 12.10
CA PHE A 70 -2.15 20.12 13.16
C PHE A 70 -1.56 21.16 14.12
N VAL A 71 -0.94 22.22 13.59
CA VAL A 71 -0.40 23.31 14.42
C VAL A 71 -1.50 24.02 15.22
N VAL A 72 -2.65 24.30 14.60
CA VAL A 72 -3.80 24.90 15.29
C VAL A 72 -4.28 24.01 16.44
N ALA A 73 -4.38 22.69 16.22
CA ALA A 73 -4.77 21.75 17.27
C ALA A 73 -3.78 21.75 18.44
N LEU A 74 -2.47 21.82 18.18
CA LEU A 74 -1.44 21.92 19.23
C LEU A 74 -1.58 23.21 20.04
N VAL A 75 -1.74 24.34 19.37
CA VAL A 75 -1.92 25.64 20.03
C VAL A 75 -3.20 25.66 20.87
N LEU A 76 -4.30 25.09 20.36
CA LEU A 76 -5.55 24.94 21.10
C LEU A 76 -5.36 24.06 22.34
N TRP A 77 -4.65 22.94 22.23
CA TRP A 77 -4.36 22.05 23.37
C TRP A 77 -3.53 22.75 24.45
N MET A 78 -2.46 23.44 24.04
CA MET A 78 -1.62 24.22 24.95
C MET A 78 -2.42 25.34 25.62
N GLY A 79 -3.23 26.06 24.84
CA GLY A 79 -4.09 27.14 25.33
C GLY A 79 -5.14 26.65 26.31
N LEU A 80 -5.80 25.52 26.02
CA LEU A 80 -6.78 24.88 26.91
C LEU A 80 -6.13 24.47 28.24
N ASN A 81 -4.98 23.79 28.19
CA ASN A 81 -4.28 23.37 29.41
C ASN A 81 -3.76 24.57 30.22
N LEU A 82 -3.32 25.64 29.57
CA LEU A 82 -2.92 26.87 30.25
C LEU A 82 -4.11 27.59 30.91
N ALA A 83 -5.27 27.61 30.25
CA ALA A 83 -6.50 28.19 30.79
C ALA A 83 -7.09 27.38 31.95
N LEU A 84 -6.92 26.05 31.95
CA LEU A 84 -7.37 25.16 33.02
C LEU A 84 -6.40 25.10 34.20
N LYS A 85 -5.14 25.53 34.02
CA LYS A 85 -4.11 25.59 35.07
C LYS A 85 -4.54 26.36 36.33
N PRO A 86 -5.07 27.59 36.27
CA PRO A 86 -5.52 28.31 37.47
C PRO A 86 -6.67 27.61 38.21
N MET A 87 -7.43 26.74 37.53
CA MET A 87 -8.52 25.96 38.13
C MET A 87 -8.04 24.61 38.71
N HIS A 88 -6.73 24.33 38.72
CA HIS A 88 -6.15 23.03 39.12
C HIS A 88 -6.70 21.81 38.34
N LEU A 89 -7.28 22.05 37.16
CA LEU A 89 -7.86 21.05 36.26
C LEU A 89 -6.99 20.83 35.01
N ALA A 90 -5.75 21.34 35.00
CA ALA A 90 -4.84 21.14 33.87
C ALA A 90 -4.43 19.67 33.76
N PHE A 91 -4.75 19.07 32.62
CA PHE A 91 -4.43 17.68 32.31
C PHE A 91 -2.95 17.50 31.92
N ASP A 92 -2.38 18.48 31.21
CA ASP A 92 -0.98 18.50 30.77
C ASP A 92 -0.37 19.90 31.07
N PRO A 93 0.06 20.17 32.31
CA PRO A 93 0.66 21.44 32.68
C PRO A 93 2.01 21.64 31.98
N TYR A 94 2.41 22.89 31.75
CA TYR A 94 3.76 23.23 31.29
C TYR A 94 4.80 22.53 32.19
N PRO A 95 5.74 21.74 31.64
CA PRO A 95 6.28 21.76 30.27
C PRO A 95 5.62 20.85 29.20
N PHE A 96 4.36 20.43 29.37
CA PHE A 96 3.59 19.63 28.40
C PHE A 96 4.20 18.25 28.10
N ILE A 97 4.37 17.43 29.13
CA ILE A 97 5.03 16.12 29.04
C ILE A 97 4.23 15.17 28.15
N PHE A 98 2.90 15.20 28.23
CA PHE A 98 2.05 14.30 27.47
C PHE A 98 2.07 14.63 25.97
N LEU A 99 1.96 15.91 25.64
CA LEU A 99 2.09 16.39 24.27
C LEU A 99 3.47 16.04 23.70
N ASN A 100 4.54 16.20 24.48
CA ASN A 100 5.89 15.85 24.06
C ASN A 100 6.04 14.35 23.75
N LEU A 101 5.47 13.48 24.59
CA LEU A 101 5.46 12.03 24.37
C LEU A 101 4.76 11.66 23.06
N ILE A 102 3.56 12.19 22.83
CA ILE A 102 2.79 11.94 21.60
C ILE A 102 3.57 12.42 20.37
N LEU A 103 4.09 13.64 20.39
CA LEU A 103 4.86 14.18 19.26
C LEU A 103 6.10 13.34 18.97
N SER A 104 6.79 12.86 20.00
CA SER A 104 7.96 11.99 19.86
C SER A 104 7.60 10.66 19.22
N THR A 105 6.48 10.03 19.63
CA THR A 105 6.00 8.79 19.01
C THR A 105 5.58 9.00 17.55
N VAL A 106 4.87 10.09 17.25
CA VAL A 106 4.48 10.45 15.88
C VAL A 106 5.72 10.62 15.00
N ALA A 107 6.71 11.39 15.47
CA ALA A 107 7.97 11.61 14.76
C ALA A 107 8.77 10.32 14.55
N ALA A 108 8.80 9.42 15.54
CA ALA A 108 9.50 8.13 15.42
C ALA A 108 8.91 7.25 14.30
N ILE A 109 7.60 7.28 14.09
CA ILE A 109 6.91 6.50 13.04
C ILE A 109 7.01 7.18 11.66
N GLN A 110 7.27 8.48 11.60
CA GLN A 110 7.35 9.21 10.32
C GLN A 110 8.45 8.67 9.40
N ALA A 111 9.66 8.42 9.91
CA ALA A 111 10.77 7.97 9.07
C ALA A 111 10.51 6.62 8.35
N PRO A 112 10.02 5.57 9.03
CA PRO A 112 9.58 4.34 8.39
C PRO A 112 8.44 4.54 7.38
N VAL A 113 7.43 5.35 7.70
CA VAL A 113 6.30 5.62 6.80
C VAL A 113 6.77 6.33 5.53
N ILE A 114 7.66 7.32 5.67
CA ILE A 114 8.30 8.00 4.54
C ILE A 114 9.08 6.98 3.71
N MET A 115 9.91 6.13 4.33
CA MET A 115 10.69 5.09 3.65
C MET A 115 9.81 4.08 2.90
N MET A 116 8.69 3.65 3.50
CA MET A 116 7.72 2.77 2.82
C MET A 116 7.07 3.46 1.63
N SER A 117 6.71 4.74 1.76
CA SER A 117 6.15 5.53 0.66
C SER A 117 7.15 5.72 -0.49
N GLN A 118 8.43 5.91 -0.15
CA GLN A 118 9.54 6.02 -1.10
C GLN A 118 9.80 4.68 -1.79
N ASN A 119 9.83 3.57 -1.06
CA ASN A 119 10.04 2.23 -1.64
C ASN A 119 8.96 1.89 -2.68
N ARG A 120 7.71 2.27 -2.41
CA ARG A 120 6.60 2.10 -3.36
C ARG A 120 6.74 3.00 -4.59
N GLN A 121 7.20 4.24 -4.43
CA GLN A 121 7.46 5.13 -5.58
C GLN A 121 8.62 4.61 -6.43
N ALA A 122 9.74 4.23 -5.80
CA ALA A 122 10.91 3.68 -6.49
C ALA A 122 10.59 2.42 -7.32
N ALA A 123 9.71 1.54 -6.82
CA ALA A 123 9.27 0.38 -7.59
C ALA A 123 8.47 0.76 -8.85
N LYS A 124 7.61 1.79 -8.76
CA LYS A 124 6.87 2.32 -9.93
C LYS A 124 7.79 3.02 -10.92
N ASP A 125 8.75 3.79 -10.42
CA ASP A 125 9.71 4.52 -11.25
C ASP A 125 10.59 3.54 -12.04
N ARG A 126 11.02 2.43 -11.41
CA ARG A 126 11.78 1.37 -12.08
C ARG A 126 11.01 0.72 -13.24
N LEU A 127 9.75 0.35 -13.01
CA LEU A 127 8.90 -0.25 -14.05
C LEU A 127 8.68 0.72 -15.23
N SER A 128 8.48 2.01 -14.92
CA SER A 128 8.33 3.05 -15.94
C SER A 128 9.62 3.19 -16.77
N ALA A 129 10.79 3.19 -16.12
CA ALA A 129 12.08 3.26 -16.79
C ALA A 129 12.37 2.04 -17.68
N GLU A 130 12.01 0.83 -17.25
CA GLU A 130 12.13 -0.39 -18.07
C GLU A 130 11.22 -0.32 -19.32
N HIS A 131 10.02 0.26 -19.18
CA HIS A 131 9.12 0.47 -20.31
C HIS A 131 9.67 1.50 -21.31
N ASP A 132 10.16 2.64 -20.81
CA ASP A 132 10.75 3.69 -21.64
C ASP A 132 11.97 3.17 -22.41
N TYR A 133 12.81 2.34 -21.77
CA TYR A 133 13.95 1.70 -22.42
C TYR A 133 13.51 0.78 -23.58
N ALA A 134 12.48 -0.04 -23.38
CA ALA A 134 11.96 -0.93 -24.40
C ALA A 134 11.32 -0.18 -25.58
N VAL A 135 10.64 0.94 -25.32
CA VAL A 135 10.07 1.80 -26.36
C VAL A 135 11.18 2.48 -27.17
N ASN A 136 12.20 3.03 -26.50
CA ASN A 136 13.32 3.68 -27.18
C ASN A 136 14.07 2.70 -28.10
N LEU A 137 14.32 1.48 -27.63
CA LEU A 137 14.97 0.44 -28.44
C LEU A 137 14.15 0.06 -29.69
N ARG A 138 12.82 0.06 -29.60
CA ARG A 138 11.94 -0.18 -30.77
C ARG A 138 11.89 1.00 -31.74
N ALA A 139 12.16 2.22 -31.28
CA ALA A 139 12.18 3.40 -32.13
C ALA A 139 13.51 3.55 -32.90
N GLU A 140 14.58 2.93 -32.39
CA GLU A 140 15.91 2.92 -33.04
C GLU A 140 16.09 1.81 -34.10
N LEU A 141 15.16 0.84 -34.20
CA LEU A 141 15.13 -0.24 -35.20
C LEU A 141 14.18 0.08 -36.36
#